data_AF-A0A379A977-F1
#
_entry.id   AF-A0A379A977-F1
#
_cell.length_a   1.000
_cell.length_b   1.000
_cell.length_c   1.000
_cell.angle_alpha   90.00
_cell.angle_beta   90.00
_cell.angle_gamma   90.00
#
_symmetry.space_group_name_H-M   'P 1'
#
loop_
_entity.id
_entity.type
_entity.pdbx_description
1 polymer ?
#
loop_
_entity_poly.entity_id
_entity_poly.type
_entity_poly.pdbx_seq_one_letter_code
_entity_poly.pdbx_strand_id
1 'polypeptide(L)'
;MAIFNQFRVINPNMFVESTWLDDIVTARVPLLVLRNFLTPEVREAVVTDLQSCREKIRVSHYPNGALTTLGPYLARHTAAPDNYFTELRDIQPALPPSLNTLREQIYRWVQHALRLESLRIAHEPGCGDYAGSIVRFHANGVANPLHNDNIVRDAAETSLVVTQILHQLSCVVCLQECNAGGALRIYNKKWSPEDEQFKNRRGAGLSQWGDRKQ
;
A
#
# COMPACT_ATOMS: atom_id res chain seq x y z
N MET A 1 31.35 -11.73 -0.59
CA MET A 1 30.16 -10.95 -1.01
C MET A 1 28.94 -11.82 -0.81
N ALA A 2 28.18 -11.61 0.27
CA ALA A 2 27.01 -12.42 0.58
C ALA A 2 25.79 -11.88 -0.17
N ILE A 3 25.05 -12.79 -0.81
CA ILE A 3 23.85 -12.53 -1.60
C ILE A 3 22.72 -12.15 -0.62
N PHE A 4 22.51 -10.86 -0.37
CA PHE A 4 21.39 -10.35 0.43
C PHE A 4 20.29 -9.75 -0.47
N ASN A 5 19.78 -10.52 -1.42
CA ASN A 5 18.67 -10.11 -2.31
C ASN A 5 17.41 -10.99 -2.14
N GLN A 6 17.24 -11.63 -0.99
CA GLN A 6 16.03 -12.41 -0.70
C GLN A 6 15.08 -11.63 0.21
N PHE A 7 13.78 -11.64 -0.14
CA PHE A 7 12.74 -11.19 0.76
C PHE A 7 12.76 -12.05 2.03
N ARG A 8 12.42 -11.47 3.18
CA ARG A 8 12.35 -12.24 4.43
C ARG A 8 10.91 -12.63 4.72
N VAL A 9 10.70 -13.89 5.06
CA VAL A 9 9.39 -14.38 5.51
C VAL A 9 9.39 -14.38 7.03
N ILE A 10 8.39 -13.71 7.61
CA ILE A 10 8.19 -13.59 9.05
C ILE A 10 6.88 -14.31 9.40
N ASN A 11 6.87 -15.06 10.49
CA ASN A 11 5.68 -15.67 11.07
C ASN A 11 5.41 -15.09 12.47
N PRO A 12 4.18 -15.16 13.00
CA PRO A 12 3.83 -14.51 14.27
C PRO A 12 4.66 -14.99 15.47
N ASN A 13 5.11 -16.24 15.43
CA ASN A 13 5.86 -16.88 16.51
C ASN A 13 7.39 -16.71 16.36
N MET A 14 7.86 -16.01 15.33
CA MET A 14 9.29 -15.78 15.15
C MET A 14 9.80 -14.70 16.10
N PHE A 15 11.05 -14.86 16.53
CA PHE A 15 11.74 -13.80 17.24
C PHE A 15 11.87 -12.56 16.35
N VAL A 16 11.51 -11.39 16.89
CA VAL A 16 11.65 -10.11 16.19
C VAL A 16 13.09 -9.62 16.31
N GLU A 17 13.82 -9.58 15.20
CA GLU A 17 15.16 -9.02 15.16
C GLU A 17 15.10 -7.49 15.19
N SER A 18 16.04 -6.86 15.91
CA SER A 18 16.11 -5.40 16.01
C SER A 18 16.54 -4.72 14.71
N THR A 19 17.08 -5.46 13.74
CA THR A 19 17.62 -4.93 12.48
C THR A 19 16.58 -4.81 11.37
N TRP A 20 15.38 -5.38 11.52
CA TRP A 20 14.41 -5.46 10.42
C TRP A 20 13.92 -4.09 9.92
N LEU A 21 13.76 -3.12 10.82
CA LEU A 21 13.41 -1.76 10.43
C LEU A 21 14.51 -1.13 9.58
N ASP A 22 15.76 -1.18 10.04
CA ASP A 22 16.89 -0.64 9.30
C ASP A 22 17.08 -1.37 7.97
N ASP A 23 16.90 -2.68 7.96
CA ASP A 23 17.06 -3.51 6.76
C ASP A 23 16.06 -3.13 5.67
N ILE A 24 14.78 -2.89 6.01
CA ILE A 24 13.76 -2.49 5.03
C ILE A 24 13.90 -1.01 4.62
N VAL A 25 14.22 -0.11 5.56
CA VAL A 25 14.42 1.33 5.29
C VAL A 25 15.62 1.58 4.39
N THR A 26 16.72 0.85 4.60
CA THR A 26 17.94 0.96 3.79
C THR A 26 17.88 0.14 2.49
N ALA A 27 16.76 -0.55 2.24
CA ALA A 27 16.57 -1.49 1.13
C ALA A 27 17.63 -2.62 1.07
N ARG A 28 18.29 -2.95 2.20
CA ARG A 28 19.10 -4.17 2.35
C ARG A 28 18.23 -5.42 2.24
N VAL A 29 16.96 -5.30 2.65
CA VAL A 29 15.92 -6.29 2.40
C VAL A 29 14.79 -5.58 1.64
N PRO A 30 14.50 -5.95 0.39
CA PRO A 30 13.52 -5.23 -0.41
C PRO A 30 12.06 -5.51 0.00
N LEU A 31 11.81 -6.59 0.75
CA LEU A 31 10.48 -7.02 1.14
C LEU A 31 10.51 -7.88 2.41
N LEU A 32 9.62 -7.56 3.35
CA LEU A 32 9.25 -8.41 4.47
C LEU A 32 7.86 -8.99 4.22
N VAL A 33 7.74 -10.32 4.27
CA VAL A 33 6.50 -11.06 4.03
C VAL A 33 6.01 -11.64 5.35
N LEU A 34 5.01 -11.01 5.94
CA LEU A 34 4.37 -11.44 7.16
C LEU A 34 3.30 -12.49 6.83
N ARG A 35 3.60 -13.78 7.04
CA ARG A 35 2.67 -14.90 6.78
C ARG A 35 1.92 -15.30 8.03
N ASN A 36 0.68 -15.76 7.87
CA ASN A 36 -0.16 -16.30 8.95
C ASN A 36 -0.53 -15.28 10.05
N PHE A 37 -0.43 -13.97 9.77
CA PHE A 37 -0.85 -12.92 10.70
C PHE A 37 -2.36 -12.60 10.63
N LEU A 38 -3.02 -13.05 9.56
CA LEU A 38 -4.47 -12.97 9.40
C LEU A 38 -5.04 -14.38 9.44
N THR A 39 -5.92 -14.67 10.39
CA THR A 39 -6.58 -15.97 10.44
C THR A 39 -7.64 -16.07 9.33
N PRO A 40 -7.96 -17.28 8.84
CA PRO A 40 -9.01 -17.48 7.84
C PRO A 40 -10.35 -16.86 8.24
N GLU A 41 -10.71 -16.92 9.52
CA GLU A 41 -11.98 -16.42 10.05
C GLU A 41 -12.06 -14.90 9.97
N VAL A 42 -10.99 -14.19 10.38
CA VAL A 42 -10.93 -12.73 10.28
C VAL A 42 -10.97 -12.29 8.81
N ARG A 43 -10.24 -13.00 7.95
CA ARG A 43 -10.24 -12.75 6.51
C ARG A 43 -11.64 -12.90 5.91
N GLU A 44 -12.33 -14.00 6.21
CA GLU A 44 -13.67 -14.29 5.69
C GLU A 44 -14.71 -13.28 6.17
N ALA A 45 -14.67 -12.88 7.44
CA ALA A 45 -15.54 -11.85 7.99
C ALA A 45 -15.36 -10.51 7.25
N VAL A 46 -14.11 -10.07 7.08
CA VAL A 46 -13.79 -8.81 6.38
C VAL A 46 -14.22 -8.87 4.92
N VAL A 47 -13.95 -9.97 4.22
CA VAL A 47 -14.35 -10.13 2.80
C VAL A 47 -15.87 -10.11 2.66
N THR A 48 -16.59 -10.77 3.56
CA THR A 48 -18.07 -10.77 3.57
C THR A 48 -18.63 -9.37 3.77
N ASP A 49 -18.11 -8.62 4.76
CA ASP A 49 -18.55 -7.25 5.01
C ASP A 49 -18.25 -6.30 3.84
N LEU A 50 -17.13 -6.51 3.15
CA LEU A 50 -16.76 -5.75 1.96
C LEU A 50 -17.75 -5.95 0.80
N GLN A 51 -18.34 -7.15 0.67
CA GLN A 51 -19.38 -7.40 -0.34
C GLN A 51 -20.62 -6.54 -0.10
N SER A 52 -20.97 -6.30 1.17
CA SER A 52 -22.09 -5.43 1.56
C SER A 52 -21.84 -3.94 1.29
N CYS A 53 -20.59 -3.55 1.00
CA CYS A 53 -20.19 -2.16 0.73
C CYS A 53 -19.99 -1.85 -0.76
N ARG A 54 -20.43 -2.76 -1.64
CA ARG A 54 -20.13 -2.71 -3.09
C ARG A 54 -20.54 -1.40 -3.77
N GLU A 55 -21.66 -0.81 -3.38
CA GLU A 55 -22.18 0.44 -3.97
C GLU A 55 -21.31 1.67 -3.64
N LYS A 56 -20.48 1.56 -2.62
CA LYS A 56 -19.60 2.63 -2.12
C LYS A 56 -18.20 2.54 -2.70
N ILE A 57 -17.90 1.45 -3.41
CA ILE A 57 -16.66 1.29 -4.16
C ILE A 57 -16.62 2.34 -5.27
N ARG A 58 -15.46 2.96 -5.45
CA ARG A 58 -15.21 3.97 -6.48
C ARG A 58 -14.17 3.46 -7.45
N VAL A 59 -14.38 3.71 -8.74
CA VAL A 59 -13.39 3.41 -9.78
C VAL A 59 -12.73 4.71 -10.19
N SER A 60 -11.48 4.90 -9.79
CA SER A 60 -10.65 6.02 -10.24
C SER A 60 -9.97 5.65 -11.54
N HIS A 61 -10.13 6.45 -12.58
CA HIS A 61 -9.48 6.24 -13.88
C HIS A 61 -8.21 7.09 -13.95
N TYR A 62 -7.11 6.45 -14.35
CA TYR A 62 -5.81 7.06 -14.60
C TYR A 62 -5.46 6.90 -16.09
N PRO A 63 -4.56 7.72 -16.64
CA PRO A 63 -4.14 7.60 -18.03
C PRO A 63 -3.70 6.18 -18.43
N ASN A 64 -3.14 5.42 -17.47
CA ASN A 64 -2.54 4.11 -17.64
C ASN A 64 -3.29 2.94 -16.95
N GLY A 65 -4.49 3.15 -16.40
CA GLY A 65 -5.25 2.08 -15.75
C GLY A 65 -6.47 2.58 -14.98
N ALA A 66 -7.19 1.65 -14.36
CA ALA A 66 -8.25 1.99 -13.42
C ALA A 66 -7.91 1.37 -12.06
N LEU A 67 -8.07 2.16 -10.99
CA LEU A 67 -7.95 1.70 -9.62
C LEU A 67 -9.34 1.71 -8.99
N THR A 68 -9.81 0.53 -8.63
CA THR A 68 -11.07 0.36 -7.91
C THR A 68 -10.78 0.34 -6.42
N THR A 69 -11.23 1.36 -5.69
CA THR A 69 -10.96 1.49 -4.25
C THR A 69 -12.20 1.68 -3.41
N LEU A 70 -12.13 1.26 -2.16
CA LEU A 70 -12.94 1.78 -1.08
C LEU A 70 -12.04 2.66 -0.21
N GLY A 71 -12.38 3.96 -0.14
CA GLY A 71 -11.59 4.99 0.52
C GLY A 71 -10.79 5.86 -0.48
N PRO A 72 -10.44 7.10 -0.09
CA PRO A 72 -9.76 8.04 -0.96
C PRO A 72 -8.26 7.73 -1.06
N TYR A 73 -7.68 7.93 -2.24
CA TYR A 73 -6.25 7.71 -2.49
C TYR A 73 -5.53 9.04 -2.67
N LEU A 74 -4.69 9.42 -1.70
CA LEU A 74 -4.12 10.76 -1.59
C LEU A 74 -3.40 11.24 -2.86
N ALA A 75 -2.69 10.37 -3.56
CA ALA A 75 -1.97 10.72 -4.78
C ALA A 75 -2.88 11.25 -5.90
N ARG A 76 -4.20 10.98 -5.85
CA ARG A 76 -5.19 11.54 -6.77
C ARG A 76 -5.58 12.99 -6.44
N HIS A 77 -5.39 13.40 -5.18
CA HIS A 77 -5.88 14.66 -4.66
C HIS A 77 -4.76 15.65 -4.34
N THR A 78 -3.52 15.41 -4.78
CA THR A 78 -2.39 16.31 -4.47
C THR A 78 -2.60 17.73 -5.02
N ALA A 79 -3.31 17.88 -6.14
CA ALA A 79 -3.68 19.19 -6.70
C ALA A 79 -4.80 19.91 -5.92
N ALA A 80 -5.60 19.18 -5.12
CA ALA A 80 -6.68 19.72 -4.31
C ALA A 80 -6.90 18.84 -3.06
N PRO A 81 -6.01 18.93 -2.05
CA PRO A 81 -6.01 18.00 -0.91
C PRO A 81 -7.29 18.02 -0.07
N ASP A 82 -8.00 19.15 0.02
CA ASP A 82 -9.26 19.26 0.77
C ASP A 82 -10.33 18.26 0.27
N ASN A 83 -10.28 17.90 -1.01
CA ASN A 83 -11.19 16.90 -1.59
C ASN A 83 -10.92 15.50 -1.02
N TYR A 84 -9.67 15.18 -0.67
CA TYR A 84 -9.32 13.91 -0.02
C TYR A 84 -9.97 13.78 1.36
N PHE A 85 -9.86 14.82 2.19
CA PHE A 85 -10.42 14.82 3.53
C PHE A 85 -11.95 14.85 3.51
N THR A 86 -12.54 15.56 2.55
CA THR A 86 -13.98 15.53 2.31
C THR A 86 -14.46 14.13 1.93
N GLU A 87 -13.82 13.49 0.94
CA GLU A 87 -14.18 12.13 0.53
C GLU A 87 -13.99 11.11 1.66
N LEU A 88 -12.95 11.27 2.49
CA LEU A 88 -12.74 10.43 3.66
C LEU A 88 -13.88 10.57 4.68
N ARG A 89 -14.25 11.80 5.03
CA ARG A 89 -15.34 12.09 5.97
C ARG A 89 -16.66 11.50 5.48
N ASP A 90 -16.94 11.59 4.19
CA ASP A 90 -18.19 11.11 3.61
C ASP A 90 -18.28 9.57 3.59
N ILE A 91 -17.14 8.89 3.36
CA ILE A 91 -17.12 7.42 3.29
C ILE A 91 -16.94 6.75 4.65
N GLN A 92 -16.39 7.43 5.64
CA GLN A 92 -16.05 6.83 6.94
C GLN A 92 -17.24 6.17 7.66
N PRO A 93 -18.45 6.77 7.75
CA PRO A 93 -19.62 6.13 8.37
C PRO A 93 -20.08 4.88 7.65
N ALA A 94 -19.64 4.73 6.41
CA ALA A 94 -20.02 3.72 5.48
C ALA A 94 -19.07 2.50 5.47
N LEU A 95 -17.91 2.62 6.12
CA LEU A 95 -16.92 1.56 6.21
C LEU A 95 -17.35 0.51 7.25
N PRO A 96 -17.23 -0.79 6.95
CA PRO A 96 -17.62 -1.83 7.89
C PRO A 96 -16.67 -1.85 9.10
N PRO A 97 -17.18 -2.09 10.32
CA PRO A 97 -16.37 -2.13 11.54
C PRO A 97 -15.21 -3.16 11.49
N SER A 98 -15.38 -4.26 10.75
CA SER A 98 -14.35 -5.29 10.57
C SER A 98 -13.08 -4.75 9.91
N LEU A 99 -13.18 -3.78 8.99
CA LEU A 99 -11.99 -3.13 8.42
C LEU A 99 -11.21 -2.32 9.45
N ASN A 100 -11.92 -1.60 10.33
CA ASN A 100 -11.28 -0.84 11.39
C ASN A 100 -10.57 -1.79 12.37
N THR A 101 -11.24 -2.87 12.78
CA THR A 101 -10.64 -3.90 13.63
C THR A 101 -9.40 -4.53 12.97
N LEU A 102 -9.50 -4.88 11.69
CA LEU A 102 -8.37 -5.43 10.93
C LEU A 102 -7.20 -4.44 10.86
N ARG A 103 -7.47 -3.16 10.57
CA ARG A 103 -6.44 -2.11 10.55
C ARG A 103 -5.71 -2.01 11.88
N GLU A 104 -6.44 -1.99 12.99
CA GLU A 104 -5.83 -1.94 14.34
C GLU A 104 -4.96 -3.18 14.62
N GLN A 105 -5.41 -4.38 14.20
CA GLN A 105 -4.59 -5.59 14.32
C GLN A 105 -3.30 -5.48 13.49
N ILE A 106 -3.40 -5.06 12.23
CA ILE A 106 -2.24 -4.85 11.36
C ILE A 106 -1.28 -3.83 11.98
N TYR A 107 -1.79 -2.72 12.50
CA TYR A 107 -0.98 -1.68 13.11
C TYR A 107 -0.18 -2.21 14.30
N ARG A 108 -0.84 -2.96 15.20
CA ARG A 108 -0.16 -3.61 16.33
C ARG A 108 0.93 -4.58 15.86
N TRP A 109 0.66 -5.36 14.80
CA TRP A 109 1.63 -6.29 14.26
C TRP A 109 2.82 -5.60 13.59
N VAL A 110 2.59 -4.57 12.79
CA VAL A 110 3.66 -3.79 12.15
C VAL A 110 4.50 -3.10 13.22
N GLN A 111 3.86 -2.48 14.22
CA GLN A 111 4.54 -1.87 15.35
C GLN A 111 5.42 -2.88 16.09
N HIS A 112 4.89 -4.07 16.40
CA HIS A 112 5.64 -5.13 17.07
C HIS A 112 6.80 -5.66 16.20
N ALA A 113 6.52 -6.04 14.95
CA ALA A 113 7.49 -6.65 14.04
C ALA A 113 8.64 -5.70 13.66
N LEU A 114 8.38 -4.39 13.58
CA LEU A 114 9.41 -3.40 13.28
C LEU A 114 9.95 -2.71 14.54
N ARG A 115 9.51 -3.13 15.73
CA ARG A 115 9.86 -2.53 17.03
C ARG A 115 9.70 -1.00 17.04
N LEU A 116 8.60 -0.50 16.46
CA LEU A 116 8.33 0.92 16.42
C LEU A 116 7.93 1.41 17.82
N GLU A 117 8.48 2.54 18.24
CA GLU A 117 8.05 3.22 19.46
C GLU A 117 6.56 3.57 19.39
N SER A 118 6.10 4.02 18.22
CA SER A 118 4.69 4.23 17.95
C SER A 118 4.35 4.04 16.48
N LEU A 119 3.09 3.69 16.20
CA LEU A 119 2.50 3.71 14.87
C LEU A 119 1.12 4.36 14.95
N ARG A 120 0.93 5.48 14.25
CA ARG A 120 -0.27 6.30 14.34
C ARG A 120 -0.70 6.76 12.95
N ILE A 121 -1.99 7.00 12.80
CA ILE A 121 -2.50 7.73 11.62
C ILE A 121 -2.01 9.19 11.73
N ALA A 122 -1.51 9.73 10.63
CA ALA A 122 -1.11 11.14 10.57
C ALA A 122 -2.35 12.05 10.69
N HIS A 123 -2.14 13.25 11.21
CA HIS A 123 -3.17 14.28 11.33
C HIS A 123 -2.76 15.52 10.56
N GLU A 124 -3.62 16.00 9.68
CA GLU A 124 -3.44 17.26 8.96
C GLU A 124 -4.12 18.40 9.72
N PRO A 125 -3.36 19.42 10.17
CA PRO A 125 -3.93 20.57 10.87
C PRO A 125 -5.08 21.22 10.11
N GLY A 126 -6.22 21.40 10.78
CA GLY A 126 -7.42 22.01 10.19
C GLY A 126 -8.25 21.09 9.29
N CYS A 127 -7.73 19.93 8.86
CA CYS A 127 -8.44 18.99 8.00
C CYS A 127 -8.86 17.71 8.73
N GLY A 128 -8.03 17.20 9.66
CA GLY A 128 -8.28 15.98 10.40
C GLY A 128 -7.33 14.84 10.06
N ASP A 129 -7.70 13.62 10.43
CA ASP A 129 -6.87 12.44 10.23
C ASP A 129 -6.85 12.00 8.77
N TYR A 130 -5.72 11.45 8.33
CA TYR A 130 -5.63 10.74 7.05
C TYR A 130 -6.36 9.40 7.11
N ALA A 131 -6.68 8.82 5.95
CA ALA A 131 -7.20 7.46 5.89
C ALA A 131 -6.12 6.48 6.36
N GLY A 132 -6.42 5.68 7.39
CA GLY A 132 -5.47 4.67 7.88
C GLY A 132 -5.27 3.47 6.94
N SER A 133 -6.13 3.31 5.94
CA SER A 133 -5.98 2.31 4.87
C SER A 133 -6.97 2.59 3.74
N ILE A 134 -6.73 2.00 2.57
CA ILE A 134 -7.71 1.86 1.50
C ILE A 134 -7.82 0.38 1.12
N VAL A 135 -8.99 -0.03 0.63
CA VAL A 135 -9.16 -1.38 0.06
C VAL A 135 -9.10 -1.27 -1.45
N ARG A 136 -8.25 -2.08 -2.09
CA ARG A 136 -8.11 -2.15 -3.55
C ARG A 136 -8.77 -3.42 -4.07
N PHE A 137 -9.59 -3.27 -5.10
CA PHE A 137 -10.24 -4.37 -5.80
C PHE A 137 -9.61 -4.55 -7.17
N HIS A 138 -9.17 -5.78 -7.46
CA HIS A 138 -8.55 -6.13 -8.73
C HIS A 138 -9.48 -7.04 -9.53
N ALA A 139 -9.99 -6.53 -10.65
CA ALA A 139 -10.79 -7.30 -11.59
C ALA A 139 -9.90 -8.05 -12.60
N ASN A 140 -10.47 -9.05 -13.28
CA ASN A 140 -9.77 -9.79 -14.32
C ASN A 140 -9.22 -8.85 -15.40
N GLY A 141 -7.96 -9.07 -15.80
CA GLY A 141 -7.28 -8.26 -16.81
C GLY A 141 -6.77 -6.90 -16.32
N VAL A 142 -7.02 -6.53 -15.06
CA VAL A 142 -6.50 -5.30 -14.47
C VAL A 142 -5.15 -5.55 -13.83
N ALA A 143 -4.15 -4.77 -14.23
CA ALA A 143 -2.84 -4.73 -13.58
C ALA A 143 -2.55 -3.31 -13.14
N ASN A 144 -1.93 -3.17 -11.98
CA ASN A 144 -1.36 -1.88 -11.61
C ASN A 144 -0.13 -1.63 -12.50
N PRO A 145 -0.01 -0.42 -13.05
CA PRO A 145 1.16 0.00 -13.81
C PRO A 145 2.41 -0.04 -12.92
N LEU A 146 3.60 -0.12 -13.54
CA LEU A 146 4.84 0.05 -12.80
C LEU A 146 4.91 1.49 -12.26
N HIS A 147 5.12 1.62 -10.95
CA HIS A 147 5.19 2.89 -10.25
C HIS A 147 6.11 2.78 -9.04
N ASN A 148 6.49 3.93 -8.49
CA ASN A 148 6.97 4.07 -7.13
C ASN A 148 6.03 5.01 -6.37
N ASP A 149 5.64 4.61 -5.16
CA ASP A 149 4.93 5.52 -4.26
C ASP A 149 5.98 6.45 -3.61
N ASN A 150 5.85 7.76 -3.80
CA ASN A 150 6.69 8.75 -3.11
C ASN A 150 5.86 10.03 -2.89
N ILE A 151 5.18 10.09 -1.74
CA ILE A 151 4.29 11.20 -1.43
C ILE A 151 5.04 12.52 -1.23
N VAL A 152 6.27 12.47 -0.73
CA VAL A 152 7.12 13.66 -0.57
C VAL A 152 7.36 14.33 -1.92
N ARG A 153 7.65 13.54 -2.96
CA ARG A 153 7.77 14.03 -4.34
C ARG A 153 6.41 14.45 -4.90
N ASP A 154 5.42 13.57 -4.79
CA ASP A 154 4.14 13.72 -5.51
C ASP A 154 3.27 14.88 -4.95
N ALA A 155 3.51 15.25 -3.69
CA ALA A 155 2.85 16.35 -3.00
C ALA A 155 3.82 17.47 -2.61
N ALA A 156 5.01 17.56 -3.23
CA ALA A 156 6.06 18.53 -2.87
C ALA A 156 5.60 19.99 -2.88
N GLU A 157 4.68 20.33 -3.80
CA GLU A 157 4.11 21.67 -3.94
C GLU A 157 2.92 21.93 -2.99
N THR A 158 2.64 21.00 -2.08
CA THR A 158 1.59 21.13 -1.06
C THR A 158 2.20 21.44 0.30
N SER A 159 1.38 21.93 1.23
CA SER A 159 1.78 22.11 2.62
C SER A 159 1.39 20.94 3.53
N LEU A 160 1.05 19.78 2.95
CA LEU A 160 0.60 18.61 3.71
C LEU A 160 1.71 18.05 4.61
N VAL A 161 1.38 17.65 5.84
CA VAL A 161 2.34 17.13 6.82
C VAL A 161 3.09 15.88 6.32
N VAL A 162 2.45 15.08 5.46
CA VAL A 162 3.05 13.85 4.89
C VAL A 162 4.23 14.13 3.97
N THR A 163 4.42 15.38 3.53
CA THR A 163 5.61 15.79 2.76
C THR A 163 6.88 15.84 3.62
N GLN A 164 6.75 15.78 4.95
CA GLN A 164 7.86 15.88 5.90
C GLN A 164 8.41 14.52 6.36
N ILE A 165 7.89 13.40 5.83
CA ILE A 165 8.37 12.07 6.21
C ILE A 165 9.78 11.81 5.65
N LEU A 166 10.62 11.12 6.42
CA LEU A 166 11.99 10.77 6.01
C LEU A 166 12.04 9.55 5.09
N HIS A 167 11.21 8.56 5.40
CA HIS A 167 11.17 7.28 4.71
C HIS A 167 9.72 6.87 4.47
N GLN A 168 9.45 6.31 3.30
CA GLN A 168 8.15 5.76 2.96
C GLN A 168 8.26 4.26 2.73
N LEU A 169 7.42 3.50 3.41
CA LEU A 169 7.27 2.06 3.25
C LEU A 169 5.83 1.76 2.81
N SER A 170 5.65 0.81 1.90
CA SER A 170 4.33 0.34 1.50
C SER A 170 3.98 -0.93 2.28
N CYS A 171 2.77 -0.99 2.83
CA CYS A 171 2.22 -2.18 3.49
C CYS A 171 0.95 -2.61 2.75
N VAL A 172 0.90 -3.88 2.34
CA VAL A 172 -0.25 -4.45 1.62
C VAL A 172 -0.65 -5.75 2.31
N VAL A 173 -1.95 -5.89 2.57
CA VAL A 173 -2.53 -7.12 3.11
C VAL A 173 -3.44 -7.73 2.04
N CYS A 174 -3.16 -8.99 1.70
CA CYS A 174 -3.95 -9.75 0.75
C CYS A 174 -5.16 -10.37 1.47
N LEU A 175 -6.36 -9.85 1.20
CA LEU A 175 -7.61 -10.38 1.74
C LEU A 175 -8.19 -11.53 0.91
N GLN A 176 -7.97 -11.50 -0.40
CA GLN A 176 -8.44 -12.51 -1.33
C GLN A 176 -7.43 -12.65 -2.47
N GLU A 177 -6.97 -13.87 -2.70
CA GLU A 177 -6.04 -14.18 -3.77
C GLU A 177 -6.75 -14.30 -5.12
N CYS A 178 -6.02 -14.03 -6.21
CA CYS A 178 -6.47 -14.34 -7.56
C CYS A 178 -6.24 -15.82 -7.87
N ASN A 179 -7.11 -16.44 -8.68
CA ASN A 179 -6.90 -17.82 -9.15
C ASN A 179 -5.59 -17.97 -9.95
N ALA A 180 -5.20 -16.92 -10.67
CA ALA A 180 -3.93 -16.81 -11.38
C ALA A 180 -3.55 -15.33 -11.55
N GLY A 181 -2.26 -15.02 -11.64
CA GLY A 181 -1.77 -13.64 -11.74
C GLY A 181 -1.81 -12.92 -10.39
N GLY A 182 -2.04 -11.59 -10.40
CA GLY A 182 -2.15 -10.79 -9.17
C GLY A 182 -0.86 -10.63 -8.35
N ALA A 183 0.29 -11.11 -8.85
CA ALA A 183 1.55 -11.08 -8.12
C ALA A 183 2.10 -9.66 -7.97
N LEU A 184 2.57 -9.33 -6.76
CA LEU A 184 3.41 -8.17 -6.51
C LEU A 184 4.80 -8.42 -7.10
N ARG A 185 5.28 -7.50 -7.94
CA ARG A 185 6.62 -7.54 -8.53
C ARG A 185 7.41 -6.32 -8.05
N ILE A 186 8.56 -6.58 -7.44
CA ILE A 186 9.49 -5.54 -6.97
C ILE A 186 10.77 -5.68 -7.78
N TYR A 187 11.23 -4.56 -8.34
CA TYR A 187 12.46 -4.51 -9.12
C TYR A 187 13.57 -3.90 -8.27
N ASN A 188 14.75 -4.52 -8.29
CA ASN A 188 15.93 -3.99 -7.61
C ASN A 188 16.58 -2.87 -8.44
N LYS A 189 15.84 -1.78 -8.65
CA LYS A 189 16.26 -0.59 -9.37
C LYS A 189 15.71 0.64 -8.64
N LYS A 190 16.58 1.61 -8.37
CA LYS A 190 16.13 2.92 -7.88
C LYS A 190 15.34 3.63 -8.96
N TRP A 191 14.23 4.24 -8.56
CA TRP A 191 13.42 5.07 -9.45
C TRP A 191 14.20 6.31 -9.87
N SER A 192 14.13 6.64 -11.15
CA SER A 192 14.77 7.78 -11.79
C SER A 192 13.71 8.60 -12.55
N PRO A 193 13.92 9.90 -12.81
CA PRO A 193 12.94 10.72 -13.54
C PRO A 193 12.49 10.13 -14.88
N GLU A 194 13.38 9.42 -15.58
CA GLU A 194 13.08 8.77 -16.86
C GLU A 194 12.08 7.61 -16.72
N ASP A 195 11.92 7.04 -15.52
CA ASP A 195 10.97 5.96 -15.25
C ASP A 195 9.52 6.46 -15.15
N GLU A 196 9.28 7.76 -15.00
CA GLU A 196 7.93 8.34 -14.96
C GLU A 196 7.11 8.00 -16.21
N GLN A 197 7.77 7.70 -17.34
CA GLN A 197 7.11 7.19 -18.54
C GLN A 197 6.32 5.88 -18.30
N PHE A 198 6.72 5.05 -17.35
CA PHE A 198 6.04 3.80 -17.01
C PHE A 198 4.73 4.03 -16.25
N LYS A 199 4.60 5.18 -15.56
CA LYS A 199 3.34 5.61 -14.95
C LYS A 199 2.33 6.17 -15.95
N ASN A 200 2.65 6.26 -17.24
CA ASN A 200 1.76 6.88 -18.23
C ASN A 200 1.42 5.99 -19.43
N ARG A 201 2.09 4.85 -19.60
CA ARG A 201 1.86 3.97 -20.77
C ARG A 201 0.78 2.91 -20.51
N ARG A 202 -0.26 2.93 -21.36
CA ARG A 202 -1.26 1.86 -21.50
C ARG A 202 -0.59 0.63 -22.14
N GLY A 203 -0.39 -0.42 -21.35
CA GLY A 203 -0.03 -1.74 -21.87
C GLY A 203 1.41 -1.87 -22.40
N ALA A 204 1.98 -3.07 -22.28
CA ALA A 204 3.26 -3.49 -22.87
C ALA A 204 4.57 -2.96 -22.25
N GLY A 205 4.61 -2.60 -20.96
CA GLY A 205 5.88 -2.41 -20.24
C GLY A 205 6.57 -3.72 -19.81
N LEU A 206 5.89 -4.87 -19.91
CA LEU A 206 6.39 -6.16 -19.42
C LEU A 206 7.26 -6.95 -20.41
N SER A 207 7.53 -6.43 -21.61
CA SER A 207 8.34 -7.14 -22.64
C SER A 207 9.75 -6.58 -22.87
N GLN A 208 10.20 -5.55 -22.13
CA GLN A 208 11.54 -4.98 -22.34
C GLN A 208 12.49 -5.00 -21.13
N TRP A 209 12.07 -5.56 -19.99
CA TRP A 209 13.02 -5.97 -18.95
C TRP A 209 13.25 -7.47 -19.09
N GLY A 210 14.17 -7.80 -19.99
CA GLY A 210 14.57 -9.17 -20.27
C GLY A 210 14.98 -9.90 -19.00
N ASP A 211 14.69 -11.20 -19.00
CA ASP A 211 15.34 -12.21 -18.18
C ASP A 211 16.87 -12.02 -18.23
N ARG A 212 17.40 -11.20 -17.32
CA ARG A 212 18.78 -11.36 -16.88
C ARG A 212 18.73 -12.22 -15.63
N LYS A 213 18.71 -13.53 -15.87
CA LYS A 213 19.31 -14.49 -14.94
C LYS A 213 20.72 -13.99 -14.60
N GLN A 214 20.93 -13.58 -13.36
CA GLN A 214 22.15 -13.86 -12.60
C GLN A 214 21.76 -14.09 -11.14
#